data_AF-A0A9E2GD67-F1
#
_entry.id   AF-A0A9E2GD67-F1
#
_cell.length_a   1.000
_cell.length_b   1.000
_cell.length_c   1.000
_cell.angle_alpha   90.00
_cell.angle_beta   90.00
_cell.angle_gamma   90.00
#
_symmetry.space_group_name_H-M   'P 1'
#
loop_
_entity.id
_entity.type
_entity.pdbx_description
1 polymer ?
#
loop_
_entity_poly.entity_id
_entity_poly.type
_entity_poly.pdbx_seq_one_letter_code
_entity_poly.pdbx_strand_id
1 'polypeptide(L)' 'MIQLIRGFKDILPGEVELWQYIEKTVRSLFEDFGFKEIRLPILERTELFA' A
#
# COMPACT_ATOMS: atom_id res chain seq x y z
N MET A 1 -24.52 6.58 12.14
CA MET A 1 -23.88 6.17 10.87
C MET A 1 -22.46 6.71 10.94
N ILE A 2 -21.44 5.84 10.90
CA ILE A 2 -20.03 6.28 10.95
C ILE A 2 -19.72 6.88 9.58
N GLN A 3 -19.18 8.09 9.53
CA GLN A 3 -18.77 8.74 8.30
C GLN A 3 -17.30 8.43 8.02
N LEU A 4 -16.99 8.15 6.75
CA LEU A 4 -15.62 8.05 6.26
C LEU A 4 -14.87 9.36 6.51
N ILE A 5 -13.60 9.24 6.88
CA ILE A 5 -12.71 10.39 6.97
C ILE A 5 -12.57 10.97 5.56
N ARG A 6 -12.78 12.28 5.42
CA ARG A 6 -12.64 12.96 4.13
C ARG A 6 -11.24 12.68 3.55
N GLY A 7 -11.20 12.18 2.32
CA GLY A 7 -9.96 11.79 1.63
C GLY A 7 -9.63 10.30 1.71
N PHE A 8 -10.36 9.52 2.51
CA PHE A 8 -10.25 8.07 2.58
C PHE A 8 -11.40 7.41 1.82
N LYS A 9 -11.10 6.32 1.11
CA LYS A 9 -12.06 5.50 0.38
C LYS A 9 -11.80 4.03 0.70
N ASP A 10 -12.85 3.27 0.95
CA ASP A 10 -12.76 1.82 1.04
C ASP A 10 -12.43 1.22 -0.32
N ILE A 11 -11.61 0.17 -0.33
CA ILE A 11 -11.35 -0.64 -1.53
C ILE A 11 -12.26 -1.87 -1.43
N LEU A 12 -13.25 -1.94 -2.32
CA LEU A 12 -14.30 -2.95 -2.28
C LEU A 12 -13.98 -4.16 -3.18
N PRO A 13 -14.71 -5.28 -3.05
CA PRO A 13 -14.69 -6.34 -4.05
C PRO A 13 -15.01 -5.77 -5.45
N GLY A 14 -14.23 -6.16 -6.46
CA GLY A 14 -14.23 -5.57 -7.80
C GLY A 14 -13.17 -4.47 -8.00
N GLU A 15 -12.75 -3.79 -6.93
CA GLU A 15 -11.65 -2.80 -6.96
C GLU A 15 -10.33 -3.39 -6.42
N VAL A 16 -10.41 -4.27 -5.42
CA VAL A 16 -9.25 -4.85 -4.73
C VAL A 16 -8.39 -5.72 -5.66
N GLU A 17 -9.00 -6.36 -6.65
CA GLU A 17 -8.36 -7.28 -7.58
C GLU A 17 -7.34 -6.53 -8.47
N LEU A 18 -7.64 -5.29 -8.83
CA LEU A 18 -6.72 -4.44 -9.59
C LEU A 18 -5.48 -4.11 -8.75
N TRP A 19 -5.66 -3.77 -7.47
CA TRP A 19 -4.55 -3.50 -6.55
C TRP A 19 -3.68 -4.74 -6.36
N GLN A 20 -4.30 -5.90 -6.11
CA GLN A 20 -3.58 -7.17 -5.98
C GLN A 20 -2.77 -7.51 -7.24
N TYR A 21 -3.32 -7.25 -8.44
CA TYR A 21 -2.61 -7.44 -9.69
C TYR A 21 -1.37 -6.54 -9.80
N ILE A 22 -1.52 -5.26 -9.48
CA ILE A 22 -0.41 -4.29 -9.50
C ILE A 22 0.67 -4.70 -8.51
N GLU A 23 0.30 -4.99 -7.26
CA GLU A 23 1.23 -5.41 -6.21
C GLU A 23 1.99 -6.68 -6.58
N LYS A 24 1.31 -7.68 -7.13
CA LYS A 24 1.95 -8.92 -7.58
C LYS A 24 2.95 -8.66 -8.70
N THR A 25 2.58 -7.84 -9.68
CA THR A 25 3.44 -7.51 -10.83
C THR A 25 4.71 -6.80 -10.35
N VAL A 26 4.55 -5.80 -9.47
CA VAL A 26 5.67 -5.04 -8.93
C VAL A 26 6.57 -5.91 -8.06
N ARG A 27 6.00 -6.79 -7.22
CA ARG A 27 6.79 -7.73 -6.40
C ARG A 27 7.66 -8.64 -7.27
N SER A 28 7.07 -9.26 -8.29
CA SER A 28 7.80 -10.14 -9.22
C SER A 28 8.92 -9.38 -9.91
N LEU A 29 8.63 -8.17 -10.42
CA LEU A 29 9.62 -7.34 -11.09
C LEU A 29 10.80 -7.01 -10.16
N PHE A 30 10.55 -6.65 -8.91
CA PHE A 30 11.62 -6.32 -7.97
C PHE A 30 12.45 -7.54 -7.56
N GLU A 31 11.82 -8.70 -7.42
CA GLU A 31 12.51 -9.96 -7.16
C GLU A 31 13.48 -10.33 -8.29
N ASP A 32 13.08 -10.11 -9.55
CA ASP A 32 13.93 -10.36 -10.73
C ASP A 32 15.24 -9.53 -10.73
N PHE A 33 15.21 -8.36 -10.07
CA PHE A 33 16.37 -7.48 -9.93
C PHE A 33 17.09 -7.64 -8.57
N GLY A 34 16.71 -8.65 -7.78
CA GLY A 34 17.35 -8.98 -6.51
C GLY A 34 16.96 -8.07 -5.34
N PHE A 35 15.93 -7.23 -5.50
CA PHE A 35 15.40 -6.44 -4.41
C PHE A 35 14.55 -7.31 -3.47
N LYS A 36 14.51 -6.93 -2.19
CA LYS A 36 13.69 -7.57 -1.17
C LYS A 36 12.77 -6.56 -0.53
N GLU A 37 11.55 -6.99 -0.24
CA GLU A 37 10.57 -6.16 0.44
C GLU A 37 11.01 -5.85 1.88
N ILE A 38 10.84 -4.59 2.29
CA ILE A 38 10.90 -4.13 3.68
C ILE A 38 9.55 -3.50 4.03
N ARG A 39 9.04 -3.79 5.22
CA ARG A 39 7.79 -3.22 5.74
C ARG A 39 8.11 -2.27 6.88
N LEU A 40 7.70 -1.03 6.73
CA LEU A 40 7.90 0.04 7.72
C LEU A 40 6.62 0.27 8.54
N PRO A 41 6.72 0.87 9.74
CA PRO A 41 5.55 1.34 10.49
C PRO A 41 4.69 2.33 9.69
N ILE A 42 3.37 2.27 9.91
CA ILE A 42 2.40 3.19 9.25
C ILE A 42 2.50 4.61 9.83
N LEU A 43 2.87 4.72 11.10
CA LEU A 43 3.04 5.98 11.81
C LEU A 43 4.47 6.07 12.33
N GLU A 44 5.10 7.20 12.08
CA GLU A 44 6.43 7.53 12.54
C GLU A 44 6.40 8.85 13.32
N ARG A 45 7.45 9.10 14.10
CA ARG A 45 7.59 10.38 14.79
C ARG A 45 7.77 11.51 13.77
N THR A 46 7.12 12.66 14.01
CA THR A 46 7.14 13.80 13.08
C THR A 46 8.57 14.27 12.75
N GLU A 47 9.51 14.17 13.69
CA GLU A 47 10.90 14.58 13.48
C GLU A 47 11.62 13.77 12.38
N LEU A 48 11.08 12.61 11.97
CA LEU A 48 11.60 11.83 10.85
C LEU A 48 11.38 12.52 9.49
N PHE A 49 10.37 13.40 9.39
CA PHE A 49 9.95 14.05 8.13
C PHE A 49 10.23 15.56 8.10
N ALA A 50 10.96 16.09 9.10
CA ALA A 50 11.23 17.51 9.27
C ALA A 50 12.39 18.04 8.40
#